data_AF-A0A645DR02-F1
#
_entry.id   AF-A0A645DR02-F1
#
_cell.length_a   1.000
_cell.length_b   1.000
_cell.length_c   1.000
_cell.angle_alpha   90.00
_cell.angle_beta   90.00
_cell.angle_gamma   90.00
#
_symmetry.space_group_name_H-M   'P 1'
#
loop_
_entity.id
_entity.type
_entity.pdbx_description
1 polymer ?
#
loop_
_entity_poly.entity_id
_entity_poly.type
_entity_poly.pdbx_seq_one_letter_code
_entity_poly.pdbx_strand_id
1 'polypeptide(L)' 'MLDNMDIPTMTEAVRIIAKRAITEASGNITLDNIAAVAKCGVDYISTGAVTHSYKVLDLSMKNLVNI' A
#
# COMPACT_ATOMS: atom_id res chain seq x y z
N MET A 1 -6.07 -11.10 -6.21
CA MET A 1 -4.78 -10.63 -5.66
C MET A 1 -3.71 -10.79 -6.73
N LEU A 2 -3.00 -9.71 -7.04
CA LEU A 2 -1.88 -9.62 -7.97
C LEU A 2 -0.62 -9.45 -7.10
N ASP A 3 0.14 -10.54 -6.94
CA ASP A 3 1.24 -10.62 -5.97
C ASP A 3 2.60 -10.38 -6.64
N ASN A 4 3.37 -9.40 -6.16
CA ASN A 4 4.72 -9.05 -6.63
C ASN A 4 4.85 -8.88 -8.15
N MET A 5 3.78 -8.48 -8.83
CA MET A 5 3.81 -8.20 -10.26
C MET A 5 4.45 -6.83 -10.53
N ASP A 6 5.23 -6.75 -11.61
CA ASP A 6 5.68 -5.46 -12.12
C ASP A 6 4.52 -4.63 -12.70
N ILE A 7 4.76 -3.32 -12.90
CA ILE A 7 3.75 -2.37 -13.38
C ILE A 7 3.16 -2.77 -14.75
N PRO A 8 3.94 -3.15 -15.78
CA PRO A 8 3.38 -3.60 -17.05
C PRO A 8 2.48 -4.83 -16.91
N THR A 9 2.93 -5.85 -16.18
CA THR A 9 2.19 -7.10 -16.00
C THR A 9 0.91 -6.87 -15.21
N MET A 10 0.97 -6.08 -14.14
CA MET A 10 -0.20 -5.74 -13.33
C MET A 10 -1.23 -4.92 -14.11
N THR A 11 -0.78 -3.98 -14.94
CA THR A 11 -1.67 -3.19 -15.81
C THR A 11 -2.41 -4.08 -16.79
N GLU A 12 -1.69 -5.02 -17.42
CA GLU A 12 -2.29 -5.98 -18.33
C GLU A 12 -3.24 -6.94 -17.62
N ALA A 13 -2.89 -7.40 -16.42
CA ALA A 13 -3.77 -8.23 -15.61
C ALA A 13 -5.09 -7.52 -15.26
N VAL A 14 -5.04 -6.25 -14.85
CA VAL A 14 -6.24 -5.43 -14.60
C VAL A 14 -7.07 -5.30 -15.88
N ARG A 15 -6.43 -5.05 -17.04
CA ARG A 15 -7.11 -4.98 -18.33
C ARG A 15 -7.81 -6.30 -18.69
N ILE A 16 -7.13 -7.43 -18.51
CA ILE A 16 -7.69 -8.77 -18.76
C ILE A 16 -8.88 -9.03 -17.83
N ILE A 17 -8.75 -8.73 -16.53
CA ILE A 17 -9.81 -8.95 -15.54
C ILE A 17 -11.06 -8.12 -15.88
N ALA A 18 -10.88 -6.93 -16.46
CA ALA A 18 -11.96 -6.08 -16.98
C ALA A 18 -13.13 -5.93 -15.99
N LYS A 19 -12.80 -5.63 -14.72
CA LYS A 19 -13.74 -5.45 -13.60
C LYS A 19 -14.69 -6.63 -13.33
N ARG A 20 -14.42 -7.83 -13.87
CA ARG A 20 -15.17 -9.05 -13.56
C ARG A 20 -14.86 -9.62 -12.17
N ALA A 21 -13.80 -9.14 -11.54
CA ALA A 21 -13.43 -9.45 -10.16
C ALA A 21 -12.82 -8.21 -9.50
N ILE A 22 -12.92 -8.15 -8.16
CA ILE A 22 -12.18 -7.18 -7.35
C ILE A 22 -10.69 -7.51 -7.43
N THR A 23 -9.88 -6.48 -7.62
CA THR A 23 -8.43 -6.58 -7.78
C THR A 23 -7.72 -5.95 -6.60
N GLU A 24 -6.66 -6.61 -6.15
CA GLU A 24 -5.81 -6.17 -5.06
C GLU A 24 -4.37 -6.36 -5.50
N ALA A 25 -3.52 -5.34 -5.34
CA ALA A 25 -2.07 -5.46 -5.47
C ALA A 25 -1.43 -5.69 -4.10
N SER A 26 -0.49 -6.64 -4.03
CA SER A 26 0.26 -6.96 -2.82
C SER A 26 1.72 -7.30 -3.14
N GLY A 27 2.57 -7.27 -2.11
CA GLY A 27 3.99 -7.58 -2.21
C GLY A 27 4.87 -6.36 -2.55
N ASN A 28 5.96 -6.19 -1.79
CA ASN A 28 6.99 -5.15 -2.01
C ASN A 28 6.47 -3.71 -2.23
N ILE A 29 5.35 -3.34 -1.63
CA ILE A 29 4.78 -1.99 -1.70
C ILE A 29 5.56 -1.04 -0.78
N THR A 30 6.05 0.06 -1.34
CA THR A 30 6.80 1.13 -0.66
C THR A 30 6.13 2.48 -0.90
N LEU A 31 6.51 3.52 -0.14
CA LEU A 31 6.04 4.88 -0.39
C LEU A 31 6.42 5.39 -1.79
N ASP A 32 7.56 4.95 -2.32
CA ASP A 32 8.07 5.39 -3.62
C ASP A 32 7.28 4.78 -4.79
N ASN A 33 6.75 3.56 -4.63
CA ASN A 33 6.09 2.83 -5.72
C ASN A 33 4.56 2.83 -5.65
N ILE A 34 3.95 3.12 -4.49
CA ILE A 34 2.50 2.97 -4.28
C ILE A 34 1.66 3.77 -5.28
N ALA A 35 2.12 4.96 -5.68
CA ALA A 35 1.43 5.80 -6.66
C ALA A 35 1.44 5.19 -8.07
N ALA A 36 2.50 4.48 -8.46
CA ALA A 36 2.55 3.78 -9.74
C ALA A 36 1.65 2.53 -9.72
N VAL A 37 1.65 1.78 -8.62
CA VAL A 37 0.77 0.63 -8.41
C VAL A 37 -0.70 1.03 -8.50
N ALA A 38 -1.09 2.13 -7.84
CA ALA A 38 -2.47 2.63 -7.90
C ALA A 38 -2.91 2.98 -9.32
N LYS A 39 -2.01 3.55 -10.14
CA LYS A 39 -2.29 3.90 -11.53
C LYS A 39 -2.55 2.69 -12.44
N CYS A 40 -2.19 1.47 -12.03
CA CYS A 40 -2.54 0.25 -12.77
C CYS A 40 -4.05 -0.04 -12.76
N GLY A 41 -4.82 0.60 -11.88
CA GLY A 41 -6.29 0.48 -11.84
C GLY A 41 -6.82 -0.63 -10.95
N VAL A 42 -6.00 -1.13 -10.02
CA VAL A 42 -6.44 -2.06 -8.97
C VAL A 42 -7.44 -1.40 -8.02
N ASP A 43 -8.34 -2.18 -7.41
CA ASP A 43 -9.35 -1.66 -6.48
C ASP A 43 -8.77 -1.43 -5.08
N TYR A 44 -7.82 -2.29 -4.65
CA TYR A 44 -7.15 -2.20 -3.36
C TYR A 44 -5.63 -2.38 -3.49
N ILE A 45 -4.89 -1.83 -2.51
CA ILE A 45 -3.46 -2.09 -2.30
C ILE A 45 -3.29 -2.49 -0.83
N SER A 46 -2.63 -3.62 -0.59
CA SER A 46 -2.26 -4.06 0.75
C SER A 46 -0.76 -4.01 0.95
N THR A 47 -0.33 -3.71 2.19
CA THR A 47 1.08 -3.71 2.56
C THR A 47 1.26 -4.04 4.03
N GLY A 48 2.20 -4.94 4.34
CA GLY A 48 2.61 -5.19 5.72
C GLY A 48 3.37 -4.01 6.32
N ALA A 49 3.96 -3.12 5.50
CA ALA A 49 4.87 -2.07 5.97
C ALA A 49 4.27 -1.19 7.08
N VAL A 50 2.96 -0.94 7.04
CA VAL A 50 2.25 -0.12 8.04
C VAL A 50 2.06 -0.81 9.39
N THR A 51 2.24 -2.13 9.49
CA THR A 51 2.04 -2.90 10.73
C THR A 51 3.34 -3.43 11.34
N HIS A 52 4.26 -3.95 10.53
CA HIS A 52 5.50 -4.57 11.04
C HIS A 52 6.79 -3.76 10.79
N SER A 53 6.73 -2.69 10.00
CA SER A 53 7.92 -1.90 9.61
C SER A 53 7.69 -0.39 9.68
N TYR A 54 6.72 0.03 10.51
CA TYR A 54 6.44 1.44 10.72
C TYR A 54 7.51 2.10 11.61
N LYS A 55 7.72 3.40 11.41
CA LYS A 55 8.53 4.20 12.33
C LYS A 55 7.66 4.64 13.50
N VAL A 56 8.09 4.33 14.72
CA VAL A 56 7.41 4.78 15.95
C VAL A 56 7.44 6.31 15.99
N LEU A 57 6.30 6.92 16.33
CA LEU A 57 6.21 8.35 16.56
C LEU A 57 6.78 8.66 17.95
N ASP A 58 7.80 9.51 18.00
CA ASP A 58 8.40 9.96 19.26
C ASP A 58 7.51 11.03 19.91
N LEU A 59 7.07 10.79 21.14
CA LEU A 59 6.12 11.62 21.86
C LEU A 59 6.64 11.90 23.28
N SER A 60 6.46 13.14 23.75
CA SER A 60 6.77 13.52 25.13
C SER A 60 5.63 14.33 25.75
N MET A 61 5.31 14.01 27.00
CA MET A 61 4.38 14.79 27.81
C MET A 61 5.16 15.84 28.58
N LYS A 62 4.77 17.11 28.44
CA LYS A 62 5.43 18.27 29.08
C LYS A 62 4.40 19.11 29.83
N ASN A 63 4.86 20.13 30.56
CA ASN A 63 4.03 21.07 31.31
C ASN A 63 3.27 20.43 32.50
N LEU A 64 3.96 19.60 33.29
CA LEU A 64 3.43 19.20 34.59
C LEU A 64 3.39 20.45 35.50
N VAL A 65 2.20 20.81 35.99
CA VAL A 65 1.99 21.89 36.95
C VAL A 65 1.47 21.27 38.25
N ASN A 66 2.15 21.54 39.36
CA ASN A 66 1.66 21.17 40.69
C ASN A 66 0.65 22.25 41.15
N ILE A 67 -0.57 21.80 41.45
CA ILE A 67 -1.66 22.62 42.01
C ILE A 67 -1.62 22.51 43.52
#